data_AF-A0A093TEF5-F1
#
_entry.id   AF-A0A093TEF5-F1
#
_cell.length_a   1.000
_cell.length_b   1.000
_cell.length_c   1.000
_cell.angle_alpha   90.00
_cell.angle_beta   90.00
_cell.angle_gamma   90.00
#
_symmetry.space_group_name_H-M   'P 1'
#
loop_
_entity.id
_entity.type
_entity.pdbx_description
1 polymer ?
#
loop_
_entity_poly.entity_id
_entity_poly.type
_entity_poly.pdbx_seq_one_letter_code
_entity_poly.pdbx_strand_id
1 'polypeptide(L)' 'GAGSAHEIVPSFLQTLLEGSVEHLYTGPISQYKVDDLTRAALTALKECIDELSPEHVKALVNLLVMIS' A
#
# COMPACT_ATOMS: atom_id res chain seq x y z
N GLY A 1 -12.25 -4.34 -18.20
CA GLY A 1 -10.86 -4.67 -18.54
C GLY A 1 -10.09 -4.61 -17.24
N ALA A 2 -9.38 -5.69 -16.90
CA ALA A 2 -8.50 -5.67 -15.73
C ALA A 2 -7.42 -4.60 -16.00
N GLY A 3 -7.47 -3.49 -15.26
CA GLY A 3 -6.34 -2.55 -15.22
C GLY A 3 -5.09 -3.38 -14.96
N SER A 4 -4.09 -3.23 -15.82
CA SER A 4 -2.95 -4.15 -15.81
C SER A 4 -2.33 -4.10 -14.43
N ALA A 5 -1.87 -5.22 -13.86
CA ALA A 5 -1.30 -5.26 -12.50
C ALA A 5 -0.25 -4.15 -12.24
N HIS A 6 0.37 -3.65 -13.31
CA HIS A 6 1.25 -2.49 -13.34
C HIS A 6 0.64 -1.18 -12.82
N GLU A 7 -0.66 -0.94 -12.94
CA GLU A 7 -1.34 0.27 -12.44
C GLU A 7 -1.84 0.12 -11.00
N ILE A 8 -2.06 -1.13 -10.56
CA ILE A 8 -2.58 -1.46 -9.24
C ILE A 8 -1.46 -1.43 -8.19
N VAL A 9 -0.27 -1.93 -8.52
CA VAL A 9 0.87 -1.98 -7.60
C VAL A 9 1.32 -0.59 -7.12
N PRO A 10 1.46 0.45 -7.98
CA PRO A 10 1.78 1.80 -7.56
C PRO A 10 0.71 2.37 -6.61
N SER A 11 -0.57 2.25 -6.99
CA SER A 11 -1.70 2.74 -6.19
C SER A 11 -1.78 2.04 -4.82
N PHE A 12 -1.48 0.75 -4.78
CA PHE A 12 -1.39 -0.04 -3.55
C PHE A 12 -0.25 0.43 -2.64
N LEU A 13 0.97 0.54 -3.18
CA LEU A 13 2.13 0.98 -2.41
C LEU A 13 1.97 2.42 -1.91
N GLN A 14 1.38 3.30 -2.72
CA GLN A 14 1.10 4.67 -2.31
C GLN A 14 0.12 4.71 -1.14
N THR A 15 -0.99 3.98 -1.24
CA THR A 15 -1.98 3.88 -0.16
C THR A 15 -1.39 3.22 1.09
N LEU A 16 -0.41 2.33 0.95
CA LEU A 16 0.29 1.69 2.08
C LEU A 16 1.22 2.68 2.79
N LEU A 17 1.92 3.53 2.05
CA LEU A 17 2.88 4.49 2.59
C LEU A 17 2.21 5.73 3.18
N GLU A 18 1.20 6.29 2.50
CA GLU A 18 0.56 7.56 2.88
C GLU A 18 -0.83 7.39 3.49
N GLY A 19 -1.47 6.24 3.26
CA GLY A 19 -2.84 5.96 3.68
C GLY A 19 -2.94 5.09 4.92
N SER A 20 -4.11 4.46 5.08
CA SER A 20 -4.42 3.56 6.17
C SER A 20 -4.75 2.17 5.64
N VAL A 21 -4.65 1.15 6.49
CA VAL A 21 -4.99 -0.23 6.12
C VAL A 21 -6.41 -0.34 5.55
N GLU A 22 -7.36 0.43 6.09
CA GLU A 22 -8.74 0.50 5.59
C GLU A 22 -8.85 1.07 4.16
N HIS A 23 -8.01 2.06 3.82
CA HIS A 23 -7.94 2.62 2.47
C HIS A 23 -7.39 1.62 1.46
N LEU A 24 -6.52 0.69 1.88
CA LEU A 24 -6.08 -0.40 1.01
C LEU A 24 -7.29 -1.25 0.59
N TYR A 25 -8.09 -1.70 1.56
CA TYR A 25 -9.25 -2.57 1.30
C TYR A 25 -10.40 -1.88 0.56
N THR A 26 -10.57 -0.57 0.74
CA THR A 26 -11.62 0.19 0.06
C THR A 26 -11.17 0.75 -1.30
N GLY A 27 -9.85 0.79 -1.55
CA GLY A 27 -9.27 1.33 -2.77
C GLY A 27 -8.66 0.24 -3.66
N PRO A 28 -7.32 0.18 -3.79
CA PRO A 28 -6.61 -0.54 -4.85
C PRO A 28 -6.82 -2.05 -4.82
N ILE A 29 -7.06 -2.62 -3.63
CA ILE A 29 -7.29 -4.06 -3.46
C ILE A 29 -8.76 -4.41 -3.20
N SER A 30 -9.69 -3.46 -3.31
CA SER A 30 -11.13 -3.68 -3.04
C SER A 30 -11.77 -4.78 -3.89
N GLN A 31 -11.29 -4.95 -5.13
CA GLN A 31 -11.72 -6.00 -6.05
C GLN A 31 -11.14 -7.38 -5.72
N TYR A 32 -10.18 -7.48 -4.81
CA TYR A 32 -9.52 -8.73 -4.43
C TYR A 32 -10.07 -9.26 -3.12
N LYS A 33 -10.33 -10.56 -3.08
CA LYS A 33 -10.69 -11.24 -1.84
C LYS A 33 -9.42 -11.46 -1.02
N VAL A 34 -9.26 -10.67 0.04
CA VAL A 34 -8.14 -10.77 0.98
C VAL A 34 -8.58 -11.50 2.24
N ASP A 35 -8.01 -12.68 2.47
CA ASP A 35 -8.22 -13.53 3.64
C ASP A 35 -7.63 -12.91 4.92
N ASP A 36 -8.15 -13.34 6.08
CA ASP A 36 -7.81 -12.77 7.39
C ASP A 36 -6.31 -12.80 7.70
N LEU A 37 -5.60 -13.85 7.29
CA LEU A 37 -4.15 -13.94 7.47
C LEU A 37 -3.41 -12.85 6.68
N THR A 38 -3.82 -12.62 5.43
CA THR A 38 -3.24 -11.55 4.60
C THR A 38 -3.58 -10.18 5.17
N ARG A 39 -4.77 -10.02 5.75
CA ARG A 39 -5.13 -8.77 6.42
C ARG A 39 -4.26 -8.49 7.63
N ALA A 40 -4.04 -9.50 8.48
CA ALA A 40 -3.16 -9.39 9.63
C ALA A 40 -1.73 -9.02 9.21
N ALA A 41 -1.22 -9.63 8.14
CA ALA A 41 0.10 -9.29 7.59
C ALA A 41 0.18 -7.85 7.08
N LEU A 42 -0.87 -7.35 6.40
CA LEU A 42 -0.93 -5.95 5.94
C LEU A 42 -0.98 -4.96 7.11
N THR A 43 -1.72 -5.28 8.17
CA THR A 43 -1.76 -4.46 9.38
C THR A 43 -0.39 -4.37 10.03
N ALA A 44 0.27 -5.51 10.26
CA ALA A 44 1.61 -5.54 10.85
C ALA A 44 2.64 -4.79 9.98
N LEU A 45 2.56 -4.93 8.66
CA LEU A 45 3.40 -4.19 7.73
C LEU A 45 3.15 -2.68 7.84
N LYS A 46 1.89 -2.24 7.96
CA LYS A 46 1.56 -0.83 8.12
C LYS A 46 2.07 -0.28 9.45
N GLU A 47 1.96 -1.04 10.54
CA GLU A 47 2.52 -0.67 11.84
C GLU A 47 4.03 -0.44 11.74
N CYS A 48 4.77 -1.33 11.07
CA CYS A 48 6.20 -1.11 10.82
C CYS A 48 6.48 0.15 9.99
N ILE A 49 5.60 0.53 9.06
CA ILE A 49 5.73 1.77 8.27
C ILE A 49 5.40 3.00 9.11
N ASP A 50 4.40 2.94 9.99
CA ASP A 50 4.07 4.02 10.94
C ASP A 50 5.20 4.27 11.94
N GLU A 51 6.01 3.27 12.26
CA GLU A 51 7.23 3.42 13.08
C GLU A 51 8.40 4.08 12.32
N LEU A 52 8.34 4.18 10.98
CA LEU A 52 9.39 4.85 10.21
C LEU A 52 9.34 6.36 10.43
N SER A 53 10.52 6.97 10.51
CA SER A 53 10.64 8.42 10.47
C SER A 53 9.97 8.99 9.21
N PRO A 54 9.29 10.15 9.29
CA PRO A 54 8.58 10.74 8.15
C PRO A 54 9.51 11.03 6.95
N GLU A 55 10.81 11.26 7.19
CA GLU A 55 11.82 11.42 6.14
C GLU A 55 12.03 10.12 5.33
N HIS A 56 12.01 8.96 5.99
CA HIS A 56 12.11 7.66 5.33
C HIS A 56 10.86 7.35 4.52
N VAL A 57 9.67 7.61 5.07
CA VAL A 57 8.40 7.44 4.34
C VAL A 57 8.39 8.32 3.09
N LYS A 58 8.81 9.57 3.19
CA LYS A 58 8.92 10.49 2.06
C LYS A 58 9.92 10.00 1.00
N ALA A 59 11.06 9.44 1.41
CA ALA A 59 12.02 8.84 0.48
C ALA A 59 11.42 7.64 -0.26
N LEU A 60 10.64 6.79 0.43
CA LEU A 60 9.95 5.65 -0.19
C LEU A 60 8.86 6.10 -1.18
N VAL A 61 8.09 7.14 -0.86
CA VAL A 61 7.10 7.73 -1.79
C VAL A 61 7.80 8.32 -3.02
N ASN A 62 8.91 9.04 -2.84
CA ASN A 62 9.69 9.54 -3.98
C ASN A 62 10.25 8.42 -4.85
N LEU A 63 10.74 7.33 -4.24
CA LEU A 63 11.17 6.15 -4.96
C LEU A 63 10.02 5.55 -5.76
N LEU A 64 8.82 5.46 -5.17
CA LEU A 64 7.63 4.96 -5.84
C LEU A 64 7.31 5.79 -7.09
N VAL A 65 7.33 7.13 -6.99
CA VAL A 65 7.10 8.04 -8.13
C VAL A 65 8.17 7.88 -9.22
N MET A 66 9.40 7.49 -8.87
CA MET A 66 10.47 7.27 -9.85
C MET A 66 10.32 5.96 -10.64
N ILE A 67 9.70 4.94 -10.04
CA ILE A 67 9.54 3.60 -10.64
C ILE A 67 8.12 3.33 -11.16
N SER A 68 7.17 4.23 -10.89
CA SER A 68 5.80 4.20 -11.41
C SER A 68 5.75 4.80 -12.80
#